data_AF-A0A3M1XW00-F1
#
_entry.id   AF-A0A3M1XW00-F1
#
_cell.length_a   1.000
_cell.length_b   1.000
_cell.length_c   1.000
_cell.angle_alpha   90.00
_cell.angle_beta   90.00
_cell.angle_gamma   90.00
#
_symmetry.space_group_name_H-M   'P 1'
#
loop_
_entity.id
_entity.type
_entity.pdbx_description
1 polymer ?
#
loop_
_entity_poly.entity_id
_entity_poly.type
_entity_poly.pdbx_seq_one_letter_code
_entity_poly.pdbx_strand_id
1 'polypeptide(L)' 'MEKETKNFIEKIIEADIESGKYGGRVHTRFPPEPNGYLHIG' A
#
# COMPACT_ATOMS: atom_id res chain seq x y z
N MET A 1 8.56 -20.83 -8.86
CA MET A 1 8.25 -19.69 -7.98
C MET A 1 7.48 -18.70 -8.84
N GLU A 2 6.18 -18.60 -8.63
CA GLU A 2 5.31 -17.72 -9.42
C GLU A 2 5.81 -16.27 -9.26
N LYS A 3 6.07 -15.58 -10.37
CA LYS A 3 6.35 -14.14 -10.35
C LYS A 3 4.99 -13.45 -10.25
N GLU A 4 4.56 -13.15 -9.03
CA GLU A 4 3.40 -12.28 -8.87
C GLU A 4 3.66 -10.94 -9.56
N THR A 5 2.71 -10.51 -10.39
CA THR A 5 2.81 -9.25 -11.11
C THR A 5 2.45 -8.14 -10.13
N LYS A 6 3.42 -7.25 -9.87
CA LYS A 6 3.20 -6.08 -9.01
C LYS A 6 2.05 -5.22 -9.54
N ASN A 7 1.13 -4.85 -8.67
CA ASN A 7 0.10 -3.88 -8.97
C ASN A 7 0.70 -2.46 -9.09
N PHE A 8 -0.07 -1.50 -9.59
CA PHE A 8 0.46 -0.15 -9.84
C PHE A 8 0.79 0.62 -8.55
N ILE A 9 0.11 0.33 -7.43
CA ILE A 9 0.39 0.97 -6.13
C ILE A 9 1.78 0.54 -5.64
N GLU A 10 2.10 -0.75 -5.75
CA GLU A 10 3.42 -1.28 -5.41
C GLU A 10 4.53 -0.64 -6.23
N LYS A 11 4.31 -0.46 -7.54
CA LYS A 11 5.29 0.23 -8.42
C LYS A 11 5.55 1.68 -8.00
N ILE A 12 4.51 2.39 -7.56
CA ILE A 12 4.64 3.77 -7.05
C ILE A 12 5.42 3.78 -5.73
N ILE A 13 5.09 2.87 -4.82
CA ILE A 13 5.79 2.75 -3.53
C ILE A 13 7.29 2.48 -3.75
N GLU A 14 7.63 1.59 -4.69
CA GLU A 14 9.03 1.28 -5.02
C GLU A 14 9.78 2.48 -5.55
N ALA A 15 9.19 3.23 -6.49
CA ALA A 15 9.79 4.46 -6.99
C ALA A 15 10.00 5.53 -5.88
N ASP A 16 9.04 5.65 -4.96
CA ASP A 16 9.14 6.57 -3.82
C ASP A 16 10.18 6.11 -2.78
N ILE A 17 10.40 4.80 -2.63
CA ILE A 17 11.49 4.23 -1.81
C ILE A 17 12.86 4.47 -2.47
N GLU A 18 13.00 4.16 -3.76
CA GLU A 18 14.24 4.31 -4.52
C GLU A 18 14.71 5.77 -4.60
N SER A 19 13.75 6.70 -4.76
CA SER A 19 14.04 8.14 -4.73
C SER A 19 14.31 8.69 -3.34
N GLY A 20 14.08 7.91 -2.28
CA GLY A 20 14.25 8.34 -0.89
C GLY A 20 13.23 9.40 -0.42
N LYS A 21 12.14 9.60 -1.16
CA LYS A 21 11.16 10.68 -0.96
C LYS A 21 10.59 10.76 0.46
N TYR A 22 10.39 9.61 1.11
CA TYR A 22 9.87 9.52 2.48
C TYR A 22 10.87 8.90 3.46
N GLY A 23 12.18 9.00 3.18
CA GLY A 23 13.21 8.41 4.03
C GLY A 23 13.12 6.88 4.13
N GLY A 24 12.63 6.23 3.07
CA GLY A 24 12.46 4.77 2.99
C GLY A 24 11.31 4.20 3.82
N ARG A 25 10.45 5.03 4.45
CA ARG A 25 9.34 4.56 5.29
C ARG A 25 7.99 4.70 4.57
N VAL A 26 7.19 3.62 4.60
CA VAL A 26 5.80 3.60 4.12
C VAL A 26 4.85 3.57 5.32
N HIS A 27 3.77 4.35 5.27
CA HIS A 27 2.73 4.35 6.31
C HIS A 27 1.34 4.28 5.67
N THR A 28 0.68 3.12 5.80
CA THR A 28 -0.67 2.88 5.27
C THR A 28 -1.71 2.95 6.39
N ARG A 29 -2.97 3.17 6.00
CA ARG A 29 -4.10 3.21 6.94
C ARG A 29 -5.38 2.78 6.25
N PHE A 30 -6.20 2.04 6.99
CA PHE A 30 -7.59 1.72 6.66
C PHE A 30 -8.49 2.39 7.71
N PRO A 31 -9.21 3.48 7.36
CA PRO A 31 -10.03 4.24 8.29
C PRO A 31 -11.53 3.95 8.08
N PRO A 32 -12.06 2.79 8.51
CA PRO A 32 -13.49 2.54 8.46
C PRO A 32 -14.21 3.45 9.46
N GLU A 33 -15.44 3.83 9.14
CA GLU A 33 -16.28 4.58 10.07
C GLU A 33 -16.76 3.68 11.21
N PRO A 34 -16.87 4.18 12.46
CA PRO A 34 -17.27 3.39 13.62
C PRO A 34 -18.80 3.20 13.70
N ASN A 35 -19.47 3.06 12.55
CA ASN A 35 -20.92 3.03 12.40
C ASN A 35 -21.45 1.74 11.75
N GLY A 36 -20.61 0.71 11.57
CA GLY A 36 -21.03 -0.55 10.94
C GLY A 36 -20.05 -1.71 11.17
N TYR A 37 -20.43 -2.89 10.67
CA TYR A 37 -19.59 -4.09 10.66
C TYR A 37 -18.84 -4.23 9.33
N LEU A 38 -17.62 -4.77 9.38
CA LEU A 38 -16.84 -5.09 8.18
C LEU A 38 -17.50 -6.23 7.39
N HIS A 39 -17.30 -6.25 6.08
CA HIS A 39 -17.69 -7.33 5.17
C HIS A 39 -16.52 -7.67 4.23
N ILE A 40 -16.73 -8.55 3.25
CA ILE A 40 -15.65 -9.13 2.44
C ILE A 40 -14.91 -8.16 1.49
N GLY A 41 -15.45 -6.94 1.30
CA GLY A 41 -14.81 -5.90 0.49
C GLY A 41 -13.65 -5.24 1.22
#